data_AF-A0A562Q8Y6-F1
#
_entry.id   AF-A0A562Q8Y6-F1
#
_cell.length_a   1.000
_cell.length_b   1.000
_cell.length_c   1.000
_cell.angle_alpha   90.00
_cell.angle_beta   90.00
_cell.angle_gamma   90.00
#
_symmetry.space_group_name_H-M   'P 1'
#
loop_
_entity.id
_entity.type
_entity.pdbx_description
1 polymer ?
#
loop_
_entity_poly.entity_id
_entity_poly.type
_entity_poly.pdbx_seq_one_letter_code
_entity_poly.pdbx_strand_id
1 'polypeptide(L)'
;MHLDAPTPWELRDDAHFAPAPAARARSDTYRGFPLVDLTAPTPSESRDDANSVRPFPITSANAQIGALDPTVSSHGHGLVLEDTEWLGDEHILRDYQLQELDLQRSDSDLAARTRFVNPLIVLNYLGSNDDGVVQTEFQRIVHDDEFNDTADFLFLPVINANPEDPNNLGNHWSLLFVDRSDRGQPVAYHYDSYRGLNKKHAEHLASRLHLRLEPAGMAQQQNTYDCGVFVVDGTRALVRQLEQGGQTVHLDQLVVDRQALQNRLRG
;
A
#
# COMPACT_ATOMS: atom_id res chain seq x y z
N MET A 1 60.38 -8.31 -17.77
CA MET A 1 59.14 -8.97 -17.34
C MET A 1 58.27 -7.87 -16.75
N HIS A 2 57.35 -7.33 -17.55
CA HIS A 2 56.46 -6.22 -17.20
C HIS A 2 55.04 -6.74 -17.44
N LEU A 3 54.22 -6.78 -16.40
CA LEU A 3 52.83 -7.23 -16.43
C LEU A 3 51.95 -6.00 -16.58
N ASP A 4 51.37 -5.80 -17.76
CA ASP A 4 50.35 -4.77 -17.98
C ASP A 4 48.98 -5.34 -17.57
N ALA A 5 48.29 -4.62 -16.69
CA ALA A 5 46.92 -4.92 -16.26
C ALA A 5 45.91 -4.41 -17.29
N PRO A 6 44.84 -5.16 -17.62
CA PRO A 6 43.85 -4.71 -18.59
C PRO A 6 42.88 -3.67 -17.99
N THR A 7 42.54 -2.67 -18.80
CA THR A 7 41.56 -1.61 -18.53
C THR A 7 40.10 -2.11 -18.56
N PRO A 8 39.20 -1.57 -17.72
CA PRO A 8 37.81 -2.03 -17.61
C PRO A 8 36.90 -1.37 -18.64
N TRP A 9 36.85 -1.89 -19.87
CA TRP A 9 35.73 -1.62 -20.80
C TRP A 9 35.48 -2.70 -21.88
N GLU A 10 36.03 -3.90 -21.74
CA GLU A 10 35.75 -5.02 -22.66
C GLU A 10 35.04 -6.19 -21.96
N LEU A 11 33.76 -5.99 -21.64
CA LEU A 11 32.79 -7.09 -21.58
C LEU A 11 31.53 -6.63 -22.31
N ARG A 12 31.56 -6.80 -23.64
CA ARG A 12 30.35 -6.94 -24.44
C ARG A 12 29.79 -8.33 -24.14
N ASP A 13 28.62 -8.39 -23.56
CA ASP A 13 27.84 -9.62 -23.47
C ASP A 13 26.65 -9.46 -24.42
N ASP A 14 26.82 -10.03 -25.62
CA ASP A 14 25.80 -10.15 -26.65
C ASP A 14 24.77 -11.20 -26.21
N ALA A 15 23.93 -10.83 -25.25
CA ALA A 15 22.76 -11.61 -24.89
C ALA A 15 21.56 -11.13 -25.73
N HIS A 16 21.43 -11.69 -26.93
CA HIS A 16 20.21 -11.64 -27.71
C HIS A 16 19.11 -12.42 -26.97
N PHE A 17 18.33 -11.73 -26.13
CA PHE A 17 17.11 -12.28 -25.55
C PHE A 17 15.95 -12.15 -26.55
N ALA A 18 15.35 -13.28 -26.89
CA ALA A 18 14.12 -13.34 -27.66
C ALA A 18 12.99 -12.60 -26.92
N PRO A 19 12.09 -11.89 -27.64
CA PRO A 19 10.96 -11.21 -27.02
C PRO A 19 10.06 -12.23 -26.32
N ALA A 20 9.64 -11.90 -25.09
CA ALA A 20 8.66 -12.68 -24.35
C ALA A 20 7.34 -12.76 -25.16
N PRO A 21 6.62 -13.90 -25.13
CA PRO A 21 5.32 -14.01 -25.77
C PRO A 21 4.37 -13.01 -25.10
N ALA A 22 3.71 -12.19 -25.90
CA ALA A 22 2.75 -11.20 -25.43
C ALA A 22 1.69 -11.89 -24.55
N ALA A 23 1.69 -11.57 -23.26
CA ALA A 23 0.53 -11.79 -22.41
C ALA A 23 -0.64 -11.02 -23.05
N ARG A 24 -1.76 -11.72 -23.23
CA ARG A 24 -2.92 -11.23 -23.98
C ARG A 24 -3.31 -9.82 -23.51
N ALA A 25 -3.39 -8.90 -24.48
CA ALA A 25 -3.87 -7.54 -24.31
C ALA A 25 -5.24 -7.55 -23.59
N ARG A 26 -5.36 -6.76 -22.52
CA ARG A 26 -6.65 -6.47 -21.90
C ARG A 26 -7.39 -5.48 -22.80
N SER A 27 -8.68 -5.76 -23.03
CA SER A 27 -9.55 -5.06 -23.98
C SER A 27 -9.90 -3.66 -23.50
N ASP A 28 -9.74 -2.68 -24.40
CA ASP A 28 -10.21 -1.30 -24.28
C ASP A 28 -11.71 -1.23 -23.96
N THR A 29 -12.11 -0.53 -22.89
CA THR A 29 -13.11 0.55 -22.94
C THR A 29 -13.16 1.27 -21.58
N TYR A 30 -12.65 2.49 -21.47
CA TYR A 30 -13.19 3.44 -20.48
C TYR A 30 -13.19 4.86 -21.02
N ARG A 31 -14.40 5.43 -21.07
CA ARG A 31 -14.75 6.75 -21.58
C ARG A 31 -14.82 7.68 -20.38
N GLY A 32 -14.12 8.81 -20.44
CA GLY A 32 -13.90 9.72 -19.31
C GLY A 32 -15.16 10.22 -18.60
N PHE A 33 -15.01 10.53 -17.31
CA PHE A 33 -16.03 11.10 -16.44
C PHE A 33 -15.53 12.36 -15.71
N PRO A 34 -16.44 13.28 -15.31
CA PRO A 34 -16.13 14.69 -15.18
C PRO A 34 -15.77 15.13 -13.76
N LEU A 35 -15.00 16.22 -13.70
CA LEU A 35 -14.65 16.98 -12.50
C LEU A 35 -15.92 17.60 -11.87
N VAL A 36 -16.15 17.37 -10.58
CA VAL A 36 -17.25 17.99 -9.81
C VAL A 36 -16.79 19.35 -9.26
N ASP A 37 -17.54 20.40 -9.57
CA ASP A 37 -17.37 21.77 -9.05
C ASP A 37 -18.04 21.89 -7.67
N LEU A 38 -17.26 22.25 -6.65
CA LEU A 38 -17.68 22.33 -5.23
C LEU A 38 -18.07 23.74 -4.79
N THR A 39 -18.64 24.57 -5.67
CA THR A 39 -19.14 25.91 -5.29
C THR A 39 -20.68 26.00 -5.28
N ALA A 40 -21.33 25.32 -4.33
CA ALA A 40 -22.74 25.58 -4.02
C ALA A 40 -23.06 25.40 -2.52
N PRO A 41 -23.76 26.35 -1.86
CA PRO A 41 -24.07 26.26 -0.43
C PRO A 41 -25.28 25.38 -0.14
N THR A 42 -25.20 24.65 0.98
CA THR A 42 -26.23 23.79 1.58
C THR A 42 -27.45 24.57 2.11
N PRO A 43 -28.68 24.02 2.04
CA PRO A 43 -29.79 24.47 2.88
C PRO A 43 -30.03 23.56 4.10
N SER A 44 -30.35 24.20 5.22
CA SER A 44 -30.52 23.65 6.57
C SER A 44 -31.84 22.88 6.82
N GLU A 45 -31.70 21.85 7.67
CA GLU A 45 -32.56 21.31 8.75
C GLU A 45 -34.10 21.23 8.66
N SER A 46 -34.63 20.05 9.01
CA SER A 46 -35.76 19.91 9.96
C SER A 46 -35.71 18.56 10.71
N ARG A 47 -36.05 18.60 12.01
CA ARG A 47 -36.08 17.49 13.00
C ARG A 47 -37.49 16.89 13.11
N ASP A 48 -37.59 15.63 13.54
CA ASP A 48 -38.59 15.17 14.53
C ASP A 48 -38.25 13.79 15.13
N ASP A 49 -38.56 13.62 16.42
CA ASP A 49 -38.19 12.54 17.36
C ASP A 49 -39.15 11.32 17.36
N ALA A 50 -38.65 10.10 17.68
CA ALA A 50 -39.09 9.23 18.81
C ALA A 50 -38.76 7.70 18.69
N ASN A 51 -37.99 7.19 19.69
CA ASN A 51 -37.92 5.85 20.33
C ASN A 51 -38.05 4.52 19.52
N SER A 52 -37.01 3.65 19.54
CA SER A 52 -36.73 2.66 20.61
C SER A 52 -35.71 1.56 20.20
N VAL A 53 -34.89 1.12 21.18
CA VAL A 53 -34.03 -0.08 21.26
C VAL A 53 -32.69 -0.09 20.48
N ARG A 54 -31.59 -0.07 21.25
CA ARG A 54 -30.18 -0.18 20.80
C ARG A 54 -29.76 -1.64 20.56
N PRO A 55 -29.09 -1.91 19.44
CA PRO A 55 -27.89 -2.73 19.37
C PRO A 55 -26.66 -1.80 19.32
N PHE A 56 -25.55 -2.24 19.92
CA PHE A 56 -24.27 -1.52 20.02
C PHE A 56 -23.83 -0.89 18.69
N PRO A 57 -23.46 0.40 18.64
CA PRO A 57 -22.93 1.00 17.42
C PRO A 57 -21.46 0.57 17.24
N ILE A 58 -21.20 -0.12 16.15
CA ILE A 58 -19.88 -0.30 15.56
C ILE A 58 -19.53 1.08 14.97
N THR A 59 -18.57 1.78 15.57
CA THR A 59 -18.27 3.18 15.30
C THR A 59 -17.69 3.39 13.89
N SER A 60 -18.56 3.81 12.99
CA SER A 60 -18.55 5.03 12.14
C SER A 60 -17.33 5.52 11.36
N ALA A 61 -16.08 5.12 11.61
CA ALA A 61 -14.97 5.52 10.72
C ALA A 61 -14.97 4.73 9.40
N ASN A 62 -15.46 3.48 9.44
CA ASN A 62 -15.62 2.63 8.25
C ASN A 62 -16.93 2.86 7.47
N ALA A 63 -17.85 3.69 7.99
CA ALA A 63 -19.16 3.90 7.36
C ALA A 63 -19.11 4.92 6.20
N GLN A 64 -18.06 5.74 6.11
CA GLN A 64 -17.94 6.77 5.07
C GLN A 64 -17.03 6.36 3.88
N ILE A 65 -16.48 5.15 3.92
CA ILE A 65 -15.84 4.48 2.77
C ILE A 65 -16.83 3.52 2.08
N GLY A 66 -17.97 3.21 2.72
CA GLY A 66 -19.00 2.30 2.21
C GLY A 66 -19.94 2.85 1.13
N ALA A 67 -19.70 4.06 0.61
CA ALA A 67 -20.54 4.70 -0.40
C ALA A 67 -19.83 4.99 -1.74
N LEU A 68 -18.64 4.40 -1.95
CA LEU A 68 -18.06 4.28 -3.28
C LEU A 68 -18.40 2.88 -3.77
N ASP A 69 -19.50 2.74 -4.52
CA ASP A 69 -19.74 1.53 -5.33
C ASP A 69 -18.45 1.24 -6.12
N PRO A 70 -17.74 0.13 -5.88
CA PRO A 70 -16.64 -0.27 -6.72
C PRO A 70 -17.24 -0.87 -7.98
N THR A 71 -17.80 -0.02 -8.86
CA THR A 71 -18.17 -0.44 -10.21
C THR A 71 -16.89 -0.45 -11.04
N VAL A 72 -15.98 -1.38 -10.73
CA VAL A 72 -14.73 -1.58 -11.49
C VAL A 72 -14.50 -3.08 -11.68
N SER A 73 -14.86 -3.54 -12.87
CA SER A 73 -14.37 -4.73 -13.57
C SER A 73 -14.25 -6.02 -12.77
N SER A 74 -15.38 -6.72 -12.66
CA SER A 74 -15.41 -8.16 -12.49
C SER A 74 -14.77 -8.86 -13.70
N HIS A 75 -13.45 -9.02 -13.70
CA HIS A 75 -12.80 -10.11 -14.43
C HIS A 75 -12.61 -11.30 -13.48
N GLY A 76 -13.74 -11.91 -13.09
CA GLY A 76 -13.84 -13.37 -13.03
C GLY A 76 -13.69 -14.12 -11.71
N HIS A 77 -12.92 -13.68 -10.70
CA HIS A 77 -12.63 -14.58 -9.57
C HIS A 77 -12.68 -14.01 -8.13
N GLY A 78 -12.89 -12.70 -7.92
CA GLY A 78 -13.00 -12.14 -6.57
C GLY A 78 -11.66 -12.16 -5.81
N LEU A 79 -11.66 -12.56 -4.53
CA LEU A 79 -10.47 -12.66 -3.67
C LEU A 79 -9.65 -13.96 -3.86
N VAL A 80 -9.97 -14.74 -4.90
CA VAL A 80 -9.24 -15.97 -5.21
C VAL A 80 -7.98 -15.62 -5.98
N LEU A 81 -6.82 -15.89 -5.37
CA LEU A 81 -5.51 -15.63 -5.95
C LEU A 81 -4.92 -16.92 -6.54
N GLU A 82 -4.60 -16.92 -7.84
CA GLU A 82 -3.95 -18.06 -8.50
C GLU A 82 -2.43 -18.15 -8.20
N ASP A 83 -1.81 -19.26 -8.59
CA ASP A 83 -0.42 -19.60 -8.20
C ASP A 83 0.64 -18.63 -8.71
N THR A 84 0.40 -17.96 -9.83
CA THR A 84 1.33 -16.97 -10.42
C THR A 84 0.67 -15.63 -10.68
N GLU A 85 -0.53 -15.41 -10.14
CA GLU A 85 -1.27 -14.17 -10.32
C GLU A 85 -0.66 -13.04 -9.48
N TRP A 86 -0.57 -11.87 -10.12
CA TRP A 86 -0.13 -10.64 -9.48
C TRP A 86 -1.24 -10.16 -8.55
N LEU A 87 -0.88 -9.74 -7.33
CA LEU A 87 -1.86 -9.16 -6.43
C LEU A 87 -2.33 -7.81 -7.00
N GLY A 88 -3.66 -7.66 -7.07
CA GLY A 88 -4.33 -6.37 -7.23
C GLY A 88 -4.53 -5.64 -5.90
N ASP A 89 -5.07 -4.43 -5.97
CA ASP A 89 -5.38 -3.59 -4.80
C ASP A 89 -6.31 -4.30 -3.82
N GLU A 90 -7.30 -5.03 -4.34
CA GLU A 90 -8.28 -5.78 -3.57
C GLU A 90 -7.67 -6.90 -2.73
N HIS A 91 -6.61 -7.53 -3.23
CA HIS A 91 -5.89 -8.59 -2.52
C HIS A 91 -5.12 -8.02 -1.32
N ILE A 92 -4.41 -6.90 -1.53
CA ILE A 92 -3.66 -6.21 -0.47
C ILE A 92 -4.62 -5.65 0.57
N LEU A 93 -5.68 -4.95 0.13
CA LEU A 93 -6.69 -4.38 1.02
C LEU A 93 -7.35 -5.47 1.88
N ARG A 94 -7.66 -6.62 1.29
CA ARG A 94 -8.24 -7.74 2.04
C ARG A 94 -7.29 -8.31 3.07
N ASP A 95 -6.01 -8.54 2.73
CA ASP A 95 -5.03 -9.04 3.70
C ASP A 95 -4.85 -8.03 4.85
N TYR A 96 -4.80 -6.73 4.54
CA TYR A 96 -4.70 -5.66 5.53
C TYR A 96 -5.88 -5.64 6.51
N GLN A 97 -7.12 -5.81 6.02
CA GLN A 97 -8.29 -5.95 6.89
C GLN A 97 -8.21 -7.19 7.80
N LEU A 98 -7.70 -8.31 7.28
CA LEU A 98 -7.50 -9.51 8.09
C LEU A 98 -6.41 -9.28 9.15
N GLN A 99 -5.30 -8.63 8.78
CA GLN A 99 -4.23 -8.30 9.71
C GLN A 99 -4.69 -7.32 10.80
N GLU A 100 -5.55 -6.35 10.47
CA GLU A 100 -6.16 -5.45 11.45
C GLU A 100 -7.03 -6.22 12.45
N LEU A 101 -7.87 -7.15 11.98
CA LEU A 101 -8.68 -8.01 12.85
C LEU A 101 -7.82 -8.91 13.74
N ASP A 102 -6.75 -9.48 13.20
CA ASP A 102 -5.81 -10.30 13.95
C ASP A 102 -5.11 -9.47 15.04
N LEU A 103 -4.60 -8.28 14.67
CA LEU A 103 -3.92 -7.37 15.58
C LEU A 103 -4.85 -6.85 16.67
N GLN A 104 -6.11 -6.51 16.34
CA GLN A 104 -7.11 -6.09 17.32
C GLN A 104 -7.39 -7.18 18.38
N ARG A 105 -7.25 -8.46 18.01
CA ARG A 105 -7.43 -9.60 18.93
C ARG A 105 -6.20 -9.89 19.76
N SER A 106 -5.00 -9.71 19.21
CA SER A 106 -3.74 -9.99 19.90
C SER A 106 -3.28 -8.84 20.79
N ASP A 107 -3.35 -7.60 20.29
CA ASP A 107 -2.90 -6.38 20.96
C ASP A 107 -3.75 -5.16 20.51
N SER A 108 -4.79 -4.86 21.29
CA SER A 108 -5.71 -3.75 20.99
C SER A 108 -5.06 -2.37 21.08
N ASP A 109 -4.00 -2.20 21.88
CA ASP A 109 -3.32 -0.92 22.02
C ASP A 109 -2.43 -0.65 20.79
N LEU A 110 -1.69 -1.67 20.36
CA LEU A 110 -0.92 -1.60 19.12
C LEU A 110 -1.85 -1.44 17.90
N ALA A 111 -2.99 -2.12 17.87
CA ALA A 111 -4.00 -1.96 16.83
C ALA A 111 -4.49 -0.51 16.74
N ALA A 112 -4.86 0.11 17.87
CA ALA A 112 -5.33 1.50 17.92
C ALA A 112 -4.29 2.49 17.38
N ARG A 113 -3.00 2.17 17.49
CA ARG A 113 -1.87 2.99 17.02
C ARG A 113 -1.34 2.59 15.65
N THR A 114 -1.92 1.60 14.99
CA THR A 114 -1.47 1.11 13.68
C THR A 114 -2.48 1.42 12.59
N ARG A 115 -2.01 1.76 11.38
CA ARG A 115 -2.84 2.01 10.20
C ARG A 115 -2.34 1.20 9.01
N PHE A 116 -3.21 0.34 8.49
CA PHE A 116 -3.01 -0.38 7.24
C PHE A 116 -3.66 0.42 6.10
N VAL A 117 -2.86 1.18 5.34
CA VAL A 117 -3.40 2.19 4.41
C VAL A 117 -3.88 1.52 3.11
N ASN A 118 -5.07 1.93 2.65
CA ASN A 118 -5.66 1.44 1.40
C ASN A 118 -4.76 1.81 0.20
N PRO A 119 -4.42 0.85 -0.69
CA PRO A 119 -3.58 1.11 -1.86
C PRO A 119 -4.05 2.26 -2.75
N LEU A 120 -5.36 2.43 -2.92
CA LEU A 120 -5.92 3.50 -3.75
C LEU A 120 -5.66 4.90 -3.16
N ILE A 121 -5.59 5.02 -1.82
CA ILE A 121 -5.23 6.29 -1.18
C ILE A 121 -3.77 6.63 -1.48
N VAL A 122 -2.87 5.65 -1.41
CA VAL A 122 -1.44 5.86 -1.71
C VAL A 122 -1.24 6.21 -3.20
N LEU A 123 -1.98 5.56 -4.10
CA LEU A 123 -1.98 5.91 -5.52
C LEU A 123 -2.44 7.36 -5.74
N ASN A 124 -3.49 7.80 -5.06
CA ASN A 124 -3.94 9.19 -5.11
C ASN A 124 -2.89 10.16 -4.55
N TYR A 125 -2.13 9.78 -3.52
CA TYR A 125 -1.03 10.60 -3.01
C TYR A 125 0.10 10.75 -4.03
N LEU A 126 0.39 9.72 -4.82
CA LEU A 126 1.39 9.81 -5.88
C LEU A 126 0.91 10.67 -7.05
N GLY A 127 -0.40 10.70 -7.32
CA GLY A 127 -0.98 11.38 -8.48
C GLY A 127 -1.57 12.75 -8.28
N SER A 128 -1.80 13.18 -7.04
CA SER A 128 -2.35 14.49 -6.77
C SER A 128 -1.38 15.59 -7.25
N ASN A 129 -1.87 16.64 -7.88
CA ASN A 129 -1.07 17.86 -8.11
C ASN A 129 -1.21 18.88 -6.97
N ASP A 130 -1.97 18.52 -5.93
CA ASP A 130 -2.27 19.36 -4.78
C ASP A 130 -1.75 18.68 -3.49
N ASP A 131 -0.68 19.23 -2.94
CA ASP A 131 -0.09 18.77 -1.68
C ASP A 131 -0.97 19.07 -0.46
N GLY A 132 -1.86 20.07 -0.54
CA GLY A 132 -2.83 20.36 0.52
C GLY A 132 -3.87 19.25 0.66
N VAL A 133 -4.32 18.67 -0.46
CA VAL A 133 -5.22 17.50 -0.46
C VAL A 133 -4.52 16.28 0.13
N VAL A 134 -3.28 15.99 -0.29
CA VAL A 134 -2.47 14.88 0.25
C VAL A 134 -2.27 15.04 1.75
N GLN A 135 -1.91 16.26 2.18
CA GLN A 135 -1.73 16.54 3.60
C GLN A 135 -3.02 16.35 4.38
N THR A 136 -4.17 16.80 3.85
CA THR A 136 -5.48 16.66 4.50
C THR A 136 -5.85 15.20 4.69
N GLU A 137 -5.69 14.37 3.65
CA GLU A 137 -5.96 12.93 3.75
C GLU A 137 -4.98 12.26 4.71
N PHE A 138 -3.70 12.64 4.71
CA PHE A 138 -2.74 12.09 5.67
C PHE A 138 -3.13 12.41 7.11
N GLN A 139 -3.62 13.63 7.37
CA GLN A 139 -4.15 14.01 8.69
C GLN A 139 -5.34 13.13 9.09
N ARG A 140 -6.22 12.77 8.15
CA ARG A 140 -7.34 11.84 8.42
C ARG A 140 -6.90 10.42 8.74
N ILE A 141 -5.79 9.95 8.17
CA ILE A 141 -5.26 8.61 8.48
C ILE A 141 -4.73 8.57 9.91
N VAL A 142 -4.04 9.63 10.33
CA VAL A 142 -3.30 9.62 11.61
C VAL A 142 -4.13 10.02 12.82
N HIS A 143 -5.23 10.75 12.60
CA HIS A 143 -6.16 11.14 13.65
C HIS A 143 -7.28 10.11 13.80
N ASP A 144 -7.77 9.92 15.03
CA ASP A 144 -9.01 9.20 15.28
C ASP A 144 -10.25 10.11 15.10
N ASP A 145 -11.45 9.54 15.33
CA ASP A 145 -12.73 10.26 15.22
C ASP A 145 -12.85 11.44 16.22
N GLU A 146 -12.06 11.43 17.29
CA GLU A 146 -11.98 12.47 18.30
C GLU A 146 -10.90 13.52 18.00
N PHE A 147 -10.22 13.39 16.86
CA PHE A 147 -9.14 14.25 16.41
C PHE A 147 -7.87 14.15 17.28
N ASN A 148 -7.62 12.99 17.88
CA ASN A 148 -6.36 12.69 18.55
C ASN A 148 -5.38 12.03 17.55
N ASP A 149 -4.12 12.50 17.51
CA ASP A 149 -3.04 11.91 16.69
C ASP A 149 -2.56 10.57 17.28
N THR A 150 -3.27 9.49 16.95
CA THR A 150 -3.08 8.17 17.56
C THR A 150 -2.17 7.24 16.76
N ALA A 151 -2.02 7.43 15.45
CA ALA A 151 -1.30 6.48 14.60
C ALA A 151 0.23 6.59 14.73
N ASP A 152 0.84 5.68 15.48
CA ASP A 152 2.29 5.53 15.54
C ASP A 152 2.85 4.87 14.28
N PHE A 153 2.14 3.89 13.73
CA PHE A 153 2.67 3.00 12.69
C PHE A 153 1.77 3.02 11.46
N LEU A 154 2.36 3.23 10.28
CA LEU A 154 1.61 3.22 9.03
C LEU A 154 2.26 2.27 8.01
N PHE A 155 1.43 1.48 7.34
CA PHE A 155 1.84 0.59 6.27
C PHE A 155 1.23 1.07 4.95
N LEU A 156 2.05 1.67 4.09
CA LEU A 156 1.63 2.24 2.80
C LEU A 156 2.14 1.36 1.66
N PRO A 157 1.27 0.62 0.96
CA PRO A 157 1.66 -0.12 -0.25
C PRO A 157 1.87 0.88 -1.40
N VAL A 158 3.02 0.79 -2.07
CA VAL A 158 3.45 1.69 -3.14
C VAL A 158 3.47 0.93 -4.46
N ILE A 159 2.70 1.40 -5.44
CA ILE A 159 2.69 0.94 -6.83
C ILE A 159 3.43 1.94 -7.73
N ASN A 160 4.16 1.48 -8.72
CA ASN A 160 4.78 2.33 -9.76
C ASN A 160 3.84 2.68 -10.93
N ALA A 161 2.56 2.81 -10.65
CA ALA A 161 1.61 3.31 -11.64
C ALA A 161 1.92 4.77 -11.97
N ASN A 162 1.65 5.18 -13.21
CA ASN A 162 1.66 6.59 -13.55
C ASN A 162 0.24 7.13 -13.45
N PRO A 163 -0.07 7.96 -12.44
CA PRO A 163 -1.41 8.52 -12.27
C PRO A 163 -1.82 9.47 -13.40
N GLU A 164 -0.87 10.02 -14.16
CA GLU A 164 -1.16 10.88 -15.33
C GLU A 164 -1.38 10.09 -16.63
N ASP A 165 -1.03 8.80 -16.67
CA ASP A 165 -1.23 7.92 -17.81
C ASP A 165 -2.13 6.74 -17.40
N PRO A 166 -3.44 6.77 -17.73
CA PRO A 166 -4.38 5.72 -17.34
C PRO A 166 -4.06 4.34 -17.94
N ASN A 167 -3.14 4.24 -18.92
CA ASN A 167 -2.69 2.97 -19.45
C ASN A 167 -1.51 2.37 -18.66
N ASN A 168 -0.89 3.16 -17.78
CA ASN A 168 0.21 2.72 -16.94
C ASN A 168 -0.31 2.41 -15.53
N LEU A 169 -0.84 1.20 -15.39
CA LEU A 169 -1.40 0.65 -14.15
C LEU A 169 -0.33 0.24 -13.13
N GLY A 170 0.95 0.45 -13.43
CA GLY A 170 2.05 -0.08 -12.65
C GLY A 170 2.21 -1.60 -12.83
N ASN A 171 3.37 -2.09 -12.42
CA ASN A 171 3.74 -3.50 -12.54
C ASN A 171 4.53 -4.04 -11.35
N HIS A 172 4.74 -3.21 -10.31
CA HIS A 172 5.54 -3.60 -9.17
C HIS A 172 5.05 -2.97 -7.88
N TRP A 173 4.83 -3.80 -6.87
CA TRP A 173 4.48 -3.42 -5.52
C TRP A 173 5.73 -3.33 -4.64
N SER A 174 5.75 -2.34 -3.76
CA SER A 174 6.73 -2.19 -2.69
C SER A 174 6.03 -1.65 -1.44
N LEU A 175 6.69 -1.65 -0.29
CA LEU A 175 6.10 -1.20 0.98
C LEU A 175 6.86 0.03 1.50
N LEU A 176 6.12 1.06 1.93
CA LEU A 176 6.65 2.14 2.75
C LEU A 176 6.06 1.99 4.17
N PHE A 177 6.91 1.65 5.12
CA PHE A 177 6.57 1.64 6.54
C PHE A 177 6.92 2.98 7.16
N VAL A 178 6.04 3.56 7.97
CA VAL A 178 6.29 4.81 8.69
C VAL A 178 6.20 4.56 10.17
N ASP A 179 7.28 4.89 10.88
CA ASP A 179 7.35 4.95 12.34
C ASP A 179 7.27 6.41 12.78
N ARG A 180 6.16 6.73 13.44
CA ARG A 180 5.86 8.04 14.03
C ARG A 180 5.89 7.99 15.56
N SER A 181 6.36 6.91 16.18
CA SER A 181 6.39 6.76 17.65
C SER A 181 7.06 7.96 18.32
N ASP A 182 8.10 8.55 17.70
CA ASP A 182 8.52 9.93 17.92
C ASP A 182 7.83 10.88 16.92
N ARG A 183 6.77 11.55 17.36
CA ARG A 183 5.97 12.48 16.55
C ARG A 183 6.78 13.69 16.06
N GLY A 184 7.87 14.05 16.76
CA GLY A 184 8.73 15.17 16.37
C GLY A 184 9.66 14.82 15.20
N GLN A 185 9.95 13.53 14.99
CA GLN A 185 10.87 13.05 13.96
C GLN A 185 10.40 11.74 13.33
N PRO A 186 9.26 11.72 12.62
CA PRO A 186 8.77 10.52 11.97
C PRO A 186 9.76 10.03 10.90
N VAL A 187 9.92 8.71 10.82
CA VAL A 187 10.86 8.05 9.92
C VAL A 187 10.09 7.10 9.01
N ALA A 188 10.46 7.07 7.73
CA ALA A 188 9.95 6.12 6.77
C ALA A 188 11.05 5.13 6.35
N TYR A 189 10.65 3.90 6.08
CA TYR A 189 11.49 2.81 5.61
C TYR A 189 10.86 2.21 4.36
N HIS A 190 11.61 2.18 3.26
CA HIS A 190 11.14 1.60 2.00
C HIS A 190 11.68 0.18 1.81
N TYR A 191 10.78 -0.74 1.49
CA TYR A 191 11.10 -2.13 1.21
C TYR A 191 10.69 -2.49 -0.20
N ASP A 192 11.66 -2.94 -0.99
CA ASP A 192 11.46 -3.28 -2.39
C ASP A 192 12.11 -4.63 -2.69
N SER A 193 11.28 -5.62 -3.01
CA SER A 193 11.70 -6.98 -3.30
C SER A 193 12.33 -7.14 -4.69
N TYR A 194 12.36 -6.09 -5.53
CA TYR A 194 12.85 -6.16 -6.90
C TYR A 194 13.76 -4.99 -7.26
N ARG A 195 15.01 -5.07 -6.80
CA ARG A 195 16.13 -4.19 -7.21
C ARG A 195 15.85 -2.69 -7.06
N GLY A 196 14.97 -2.29 -6.14
CA GLY A 196 14.66 -0.88 -5.89
C GLY A 196 13.88 -0.20 -7.02
N LEU A 197 13.10 -0.96 -7.80
CA LEU A 197 12.31 -0.44 -8.91
C LEU A 197 11.38 0.73 -8.50
N ASN A 198 10.84 0.70 -7.29
CA ASN A 198 9.95 1.72 -6.75
C ASN A 198 10.68 2.80 -5.93
N LYS A 199 12.01 2.81 -5.91
CA LYS A 199 12.79 3.76 -5.10
C LYS A 199 12.36 5.22 -5.31
N LYS A 200 12.22 5.65 -6.57
CA LYS A 200 11.80 7.03 -6.88
C LYS A 200 10.37 7.33 -6.44
N HIS A 201 9.46 6.35 -6.53
CA HIS A 201 8.08 6.51 -6.08
C HIS A 201 8.02 6.63 -4.56
N ALA A 202 8.82 5.83 -3.84
CA ALA A 202 8.93 5.91 -2.39
C ALA A 202 9.57 7.22 -1.91
N GLU A 203 10.65 7.68 -2.56
CA GLU A 203 11.27 8.99 -2.29
C GLU A 203 10.28 10.13 -2.52
N HIS A 204 9.52 10.07 -3.62
CA HIS A 204 8.49 11.05 -3.92
C HIS A 204 7.39 11.05 -2.86
N LEU A 205 6.83 9.89 -2.52
CA LEU A 205 5.80 9.75 -1.49
C LEU A 205 6.29 10.25 -0.12
N ALA A 206 7.50 9.88 0.30
CA ALA A 206 8.09 10.34 1.55
C ALA A 206 8.26 11.87 1.56
N SER A 207 8.72 12.46 0.45
CA SER A 207 8.84 13.91 0.33
C SER A 207 7.50 14.62 0.47
N ARG A 208 6.43 14.09 -0.13
CA ARG A 208 5.07 14.67 -0.05
C ARG A 208 4.48 14.60 1.35
N LEU A 209 4.83 13.55 2.09
CA LEU A 209 4.39 13.36 3.47
C LEU A 209 5.34 14.01 4.49
N HIS A 210 6.37 14.73 4.03
CA HIS A 210 7.40 15.35 4.86
C HIS A 210 8.11 14.35 5.81
N LEU A 211 8.34 13.13 5.32
CA LEU A 211 8.96 12.04 6.07
C LEU A 211 10.45 11.94 5.74
N ARG A 212 11.27 11.65 6.76
CA ARG A 212 12.67 11.29 6.55
C ARG A 212 12.74 9.83 6.13
N LEU A 213 13.21 9.56 4.91
CA LEU A 213 13.43 8.20 4.43
C LEU A 213 14.78 7.68 4.91
N GLU A 214 14.78 6.56 5.63
CA GLU A 214 15.97 5.85 6.07
C GLU A 214 16.15 4.53 5.30
N PRO A 215 17.39 4.02 5.15
CA PRO A 215 17.63 2.75 4.49
C PRO A 215 17.01 1.58 5.25
N ALA A 216 16.36 0.68 4.51
CA ALA A 216 15.87 -0.60 4.99
C ALA A 216 16.15 -1.70 3.97
N GLY A 217 16.44 -2.91 4.45
CA GLY A 217 16.73 -4.08 3.64
C GLY A 217 15.52 -5.01 3.52
N MET A 218 15.36 -5.67 2.37
CA MET A 218 14.35 -6.70 2.13
C MET A 218 14.93 -7.83 1.27
N ALA A 219 14.55 -9.06 1.59
CA ALA A 219 14.79 -10.21 0.73
C ALA A 219 14.32 -9.94 -0.71
N GLN A 220 15.13 -10.37 -1.68
CA GLN A 220 14.85 -10.13 -3.10
C GLN A 220 14.06 -11.30 -3.69
N GLN A 221 12.93 -10.98 -4.33
CA GLN A 221 12.12 -11.96 -5.03
C GLN A 221 12.90 -12.55 -6.21
N GLN A 222 12.64 -13.82 -6.51
CA GLN A 222 13.29 -14.55 -7.62
C GLN A 222 12.39 -14.71 -8.84
N ASN A 223 11.08 -14.49 -8.68
CA ASN A 223 10.09 -14.52 -9.76
C ASN A 223 9.58 -13.11 -10.09
N THR A 224 8.61 -13.01 -11.00
CA THR A 224 8.08 -11.73 -11.50
C THR A 224 6.70 -11.36 -10.94
N TYR A 225 6.13 -12.13 -10.02
CA TYR A 225 4.71 -12.01 -9.62
C TYR A 225 4.47 -11.92 -8.10
N ASP A 226 5.49 -12.19 -7.27
CA ASP A 226 5.35 -12.20 -5.82
C ASP A 226 5.60 -10.85 -5.13
N CYS A 227 5.87 -9.77 -5.86
CA CYS A 227 6.11 -8.45 -5.24
C CYS A 227 5.00 -8.04 -4.26
N GLY A 228 3.73 -8.31 -4.58
CA GLY A 228 2.61 -8.09 -3.67
C GLY A 228 2.60 -9.04 -2.45
N VAL A 229 3.07 -10.29 -2.59
CA VAL A 229 3.23 -11.23 -1.46
C VAL A 229 4.30 -10.72 -0.49
N PHE A 230 5.42 -10.20 -1.02
CA PHE A 230 6.46 -9.55 -0.21
C PHE A 230 5.93 -8.35 0.57
N VAL A 231 5.01 -7.56 -0.01
CA VAL A 231 4.37 -6.44 0.69
C VAL A 231 3.54 -6.95 1.87
N VAL A 232 2.60 -7.88 1.64
CA VAL A 232 1.69 -8.31 2.73
C VAL A 232 2.42 -9.13 3.79
N ASP A 233 3.31 -10.05 3.43
CA ASP A 233 4.05 -10.84 4.41
C ASP A 233 5.13 -10.00 5.11
N GLY A 234 5.72 -9.02 4.42
CA GLY A 234 6.61 -8.02 5.03
C GLY A 234 5.90 -7.17 6.08
N THR A 235 4.68 -6.70 5.78
CA THR A 235 3.81 -6.01 6.75
C THR A 235 3.53 -6.90 7.96
N ARG A 236 3.17 -8.17 7.76
CA ARG A 236 2.93 -9.12 8.87
C ARG A 236 4.17 -9.37 9.71
N ALA A 237 5.36 -9.45 9.09
CA ALA A 237 6.62 -9.60 9.79
C ALA A 237 6.95 -8.37 10.66
N LEU A 238 6.76 -7.16 10.13
CA LEU A 238 6.96 -5.92 10.87
C LEU A 238 5.99 -5.79 12.04
N VAL A 239 4.70 -6.12 11.85
CA VAL A 239 3.72 -6.11 12.96
C VAL A 239 4.15 -7.07 14.07
N ARG A 240 4.60 -8.29 13.73
CA ARG A 240 5.10 -9.24 14.74
C ARG A 240 6.32 -8.72 15.49
N GLN A 241 7.20 -7.97 14.84
CA GLN A 241 8.34 -7.34 15.49
C GLN A 241 7.87 -6.26 16.48
N LEU A 242 6.86 -5.46 16.10
CA LEU A 242 6.24 -4.47 16.99
C LEU A 242 5.58 -5.12 18.21
N GLU A 243 4.81 -6.21 18.02
CA GLU A 243 4.20 -6.98 19.12
C GLU A 243 5.24 -7.54 20.11
N GLN A 244 6.47 -7.81 19.65
CA GLN A 244 7.57 -8.31 20.47
C GLN A 244 8.39 -7.19 21.13
N GLY A 245 8.02 -5.92 20.92
CA GLY A 245 8.82 -4.76 21.35
C GLY A 245 10.15 -4.62 20.61
N GLY A 246 10.30 -5.31 19.47
CA GLY A 246 11.46 -5.21 18.60
C GLY A 246 11.47 -3.91 17.82
N GLN A 247 12.66 -3.35 17.62
CA GLN A 247 12.89 -2.13 16.83
C GLN A 247 13.62 -2.41 15.50
N THR A 248 13.74 -3.67 15.11
CA THR A 248 14.36 -3.98 13.82
C THR A 248 13.41 -3.58 12.70
N VAL A 249 13.98 -2.99 11.65
CA VAL A 249 13.29 -2.55 10.43
C VAL A 249 13.87 -3.28 9.22
N HIS A 250 14.43 -4.46 9.44
CA HIS A 250 15.11 -5.24 8.41
C HIS A 250 14.29 -6.48 8.06
N LEU A 251 14.05 -6.65 6.76
CA LEU A 251 13.34 -7.77 6.16
C LEU A 251 14.25 -8.60 5.26
N ASP A 252 15.57 -8.53 5.45
CA ASP A 252 16.58 -9.25 4.66
C ASP A 252 16.41 -10.77 4.70
N GLN A 253 15.79 -11.29 5.77
CA GLN A 253 15.52 -12.71 5.97
C GLN A 253 14.05 -13.08 5.80
N LEU A 254 13.24 -12.17 5.23
CA LEU A 254 11.83 -12.45 4.98
C LEU A 254 11.67 -13.64 4.03
N VAL A 255 10.91 -14.64 4.47
CA VAL A 255 10.46 -15.76 3.64
C VAL A 255 8.96 -15.58 3.43
N VAL A 256 8.58 -15.37 2.18
CA VAL A 256 7.18 -15.18 1.78
C VAL A 256 6.49 -16.51 1.51
N ASP A 257 5.19 -16.58 1.76
CA ASP A 257 4.39 -17.77 1.57
C ASP A 257 3.06 -17.43 0.85
N ARG A 258 3.09 -17.55 -0.48
CA ARG A 258 1.92 -17.37 -1.34
C ARG A 258 0.79 -18.33 -0.96
N GLN A 259 1.10 -19.57 -0.60
CA GLN A 259 0.07 -20.55 -0.25
C GLN A 259 -0.66 -20.13 1.03
N ALA A 260 0.08 -19.63 2.01
CA ALA A 260 -0.50 -19.05 3.21
C ALA A 260 -1.39 -17.84 2.88
N LEU A 261 -0.94 -16.94 2.00
CA LEU A 261 -1.78 -15.81 1.54
C LEU A 261 -3.06 -16.29 0.87
N GLN A 262 -2.98 -17.22 -0.08
CA GLN A 262 -4.16 -17.80 -0.74
C GLN A 262 -5.15 -18.39 0.27
N ASN A 263 -4.66 -19.08 1.30
CA ASN A 263 -5.50 -19.64 2.37
C ASN A 263 -6.20 -18.53 3.17
N ARG A 264 -5.47 -17.46 3.54
CA ARG A 264 -6.04 -16.30 4.25
C ARG A 264 -7.16 -15.62 3.46
N LEU A 265 -6.95 -15.46 2.15
CA LEU A 265 -7.91 -14.76 1.28
C LEU A 265 -9.19 -15.57 1.01
N ARG A 266 -9.09 -16.91 1.00
CA ARG A 266 -10.24 -17.81 0.81
C ARG A 266 -11.14 -17.92 2.05
N GLY A 267 -10.58 -17.71 3.25
CA GLY A 267 -11.29 -17.83 4.53
C GLY A 267 -11.25 -19.23 5.12
#